data_AF-R7XTV9-F1
#
_entry.id   AF-R7XTV9-F1
#
_cell.length_a   1.000
_cell.length_b   1.000
_cell.length_c   1.000
_cell.angle_alpha   90.00
_cell.angle_beta   90.00
_cell.angle_gamma   90.00
#
_symmetry.space_group_name_H-M   'P 1'
#
loop_
_entity.id
_entity.type
_entity.pdbx_description
1 polymer ?
#
loop_
_entity_poly.entity_id
_entity_poly.type
_entity_poly.pdbx_seq_one_letter_code
_entity_poly.pdbx_strand_id
1 'polypeptide(L)'
;MTLVLLAAALLAPTPVAVALVAVQALFFLTGATLGVQRTPTAYVFKTLVKPRLAPPAALEDPRPPRFAQAVGLAFTVVALLGFAAGALVVAQVAIGFAVAAALLNAVFGFCLGCELYLLGMRLAR
;
A
#
# COMPACT_ATOMS: atom_id res chain seq x y z
N MET A 1 -7.69 -2.68 -4.07
CA MET A 1 -6.70 -2.83 -5.18
C MET A 1 -5.40 -3.46 -4.68
N THR A 2 -4.74 -2.87 -3.68
CA THR A 2 -3.46 -3.37 -3.13
C THR A 2 -3.51 -4.85 -2.70
N LEU A 3 -4.55 -5.23 -1.94
CA LEU A 3 -4.76 -6.64 -1.53
C LEU A 3 -4.81 -7.58 -2.74
N VAL A 4 -5.57 -7.21 -3.77
CA VAL A 4 -5.76 -8.04 -4.97
C VAL A 4 -4.45 -8.22 -5.74
N LEU A 5 -3.69 -7.13 -5.96
CA LEU A 5 -2.43 -7.20 -6.70
C LEU A 5 -1.36 -8.02 -5.97
N LEU A 6 -1.23 -7.84 -4.66
CA LEU A 6 -0.23 -8.56 -3.87
C LEU A 6 -0.62 -10.03 -3.65
N ALA A 7 -1.90 -10.34 -3.45
CA ALA A 7 -2.37 -11.72 -3.40
C ALA A 7 -2.18 -12.43 -4.74
N ALA A 8 -2.48 -11.76 -5.86
CA ALA A 8 -2.21 -12.29 -7.19
C ALA A 8 -0.71 -12.53 -7.41
N ALA A 9 0.16 -11.63 -6.95
CA ALA A 9 1.61 -11.81 -7.04
C ALA A 9 2.11 -13.05 -6.28
N LEU A 10 1.45 -13.45 -5.19
CA LEU A 10 1.80 -14.64 -4.43
C LEU A 10 1.40 -15.95 -5.12
N LEU A 11 0.37 -15.89 -5.98
CA LEU A 11 -0.17 -17.04 -6.70
C LEU A 11 0.38 -17.16 -8.14
N ALA A 12 0.97 -16.10 -8.67
CA ALA A 12 1.44 -16.03 -10.04
C ALA A 12 2.87 -16.59 -10.20
N PRO A 13 3.26 -17.04 -11.42
CA PRO A 13 4.64 -17.39 -11.73
C PRO A 13 5.59 -16.23 -11.46
N THR A 14 6.84 -16.53 -11.11
CA THR A 14 7.87 -15.53 -10.75
C THR A 14 7.98 -14.31 -11.69
N PRO A 15 7.99 -14.42 -13.03
CA PRO A 15 8.06 -13.23 -13.89
C PRO A 15 6.83 -12.32 -13.76
N VAL A 16 5.64 -12.91 -13.59
CA VAL A 16 4.39 -12.18 -13.40
C VAL A 16 4.33 -11.56 -12.00
N ALA A 17 4.79 -12.30 -10.98
CA ALA A 17 4.88 -11.81 -9.61
C ALA A 17 5.77 -10.56 -9.52
N VAL A 18 6.95 -10.59 -10.15
CA VAL A 18 7.87 -9.43 -10.20
C VAL A 18 7.20 -8.23 -10.86
N ALA A 19 6.51 -8.41 -11.99
CA ALA A 19 5.80 -7.33 -12.67
C ALA A 19 4.70 -6.72 -11.79
N LEU A 20 3.90 -7.57 -11.12
CA LEU A 20 2.83 -7.11 -10.22
C LEU A 20 3.38 -6.33 -9.01
N VAL A 21 4.45 -6.83 -8.39
CA VAL A 21 5.10 -6.14 -7.27
C VAL A 21 5.75 -4.83 -7.72
N ALA A 22 6.35 -4.79 -8.90
CA ALA A 22 6.92 -3.57 -9.46
C ALA A 22 5.86 -2.49 -9.72
N VAL A 23 4.73 -2.87 -10.33
CA VAL A 23 3.58 -1.97 -10.52
C VAL A 23 3.07 -1.47 -9.16
N GLN A 24 2.93 -2.35 -8.17
CA GLN A 24 2.50 -1.99 -6.83
C GLN A 24 3.49 -1.05 -6.13
N ALA A 25 4.80 -1.25 -6.31
CA ALA A 25 5.85 -0.37 -5.81
C ALA A 25 5.72 1.04 -6.41
N LEU A 26 5.41 1.17 -7.70
CA LEU A 26 5.17 2.47 -8.34
C LEU A 26 3.94 3.19 -7.75
N PHE A 27 2.86 2.45 -7.47
CA PHE A 27 1.69 3.01 -6.76
C PHE A 27 2.05 3.47 -5.34
N PHE A 28 2.86 2.71 -4.62
CA PHE A 28 3.32 3.11 -3.29
C PHE A 28 4.26 4.31 -3.34
N LEU A 29 5.18 4.33 -4.30
CA LEU A 29 6.12 5.43 -4.50
C LEU A 29 5.38 6.74 -4.81
N THR A 30 4.44 6.71 -5.74
CA THR A 30 3.60 7.88 -6.07
C THR A 30 2.75 8.33 -4.88
N GLY A 31 2.15 7.39 -4.14
CA GLY A 31 1.37 7.67 -2.94
C GLY A 31 2.20 8.27 -1.79
N ALA A 32 3.44 7.82 -1.61
CA ALA A 32 4.35 8.30 -0.58
C ALA A 32 4.94 9.70 -0.92
N THR A 33 5.29 9.94 -2.18
CA THR A 33 5.97 11.18 -2.63
C THR A 33 5.00 12.30 -2.98
N LEU A 34 4.05 12.03 -3.89
CA LEU A 34 3.09 13.02 -4.39
C LEU A 34 1.84 13.12 -3.50
N GLY A 35 1.66 12.13 -2.62
CA GLY A 35 0.53 11.99 -1.72
C GLY A 35 -0.57 11.10 -2.29
N VAL A 36 -1.22 10.35 -1.40
CA VAL A 36 -2.30 9.38 -1.72
C VAL A 36 -3.40 10.00 -2.59
N GLN A 37 -3.70 11.28 -2.38
CA GLN A 37 -4.72 12.06 -3.07
C GLN A 37 -4.42 12.34 -4.57
N ARG A 38 -3.17 12.17 -5.00
CA ARG A 38 -2.70 12.36 -6.39
C ARG A 38 -2.43 11.05 -7.11
N THR A 39 -2.75 9.92 -6.49
CA THR A 39 -2.63 8.62 -7.17
C THR A 39 -3.62 8.53 -8.33
N PRO A 40 -3.31 7.76 -9.40
CA PRO A 40 -4.21 7.59 -10.54
C PRO A 40 -5.60 7.10 -10.12
N THR A 41 -5.64 6.19 -9.14
CA THR A 41 -6.89 5.67 -8.56
C THR A 41 -7.67 6.74 -7.80
N ALA A 42 -6.99 7.64 -7.06
CA ALA A 42 -7.66 8.76 -6.40
C ALA A 42 -8.22 9.76 -7.42
N TYR A 43 -7.57 9.94 -8.58
CA TYR A 43 -8.11 10.77 -9.66
C TYR A 43 -9.41 10.18 -10.21
N VAL A 44 -9.41 8.89 -10.56
CA VAL A 44 -10.62 8.18 -11.03
C VAL A 44 -11.74 8.24 -9.99
N PHE A 45 -11.43 8.03 -8.72
CA PHE A 45 -12.42 8.16 -7.65
C PHE A 45 -13.00 9.58 -7.57
N LYS A 46 -12.15 10.61 -7.63
CA LYS A 46 -12.58 12.02 -7.56
C LYS A 46 -13.43 12.46 -8.75
N THR A 47 -13.16 11.93 -9.95
CA THR A 47 -13.86 12.35 -11.16
C THR A 47 -15.15 11.56 -11.41
N LEU A 48 -15.14 10.24 -11.18
CA LEU A 48 -16.28 9.39 -11.53
C LEU A 48 -17.22 9.08 -10.36
N VAL A 49 -16.66 8.93 -9.15
CA VAL A 49 -17.38 8.39 -8.00
C VAL A 49 -17.78 9.50 -7.03
N LYS A 50 -16.82 10.33 -6.60
CA LYS A 50 -17.02 11.42 -5.63
C LYS A 50 -18.18 12.37 -5.97
N PRO A 51 -18.42 12.78 -7.24
CA PRO A 51 -19.54 13.69 -7.55
C PRO A 51 -20.93 13.10 -7.28
N ARG A 52 -21.02 11.77 -7.10
CA ARG A 52 -22.27 11.04 -6.84
C ARG A 52 -22.50 10.76 -5.35
N LEU A 53 -21.58 11.16 -4.48
CA LEU A 53 -21.63 10.95 -3.03
C LEU A 53 -21.92 12.26 -2.30
N ALA A 54 -22.61 12.15 -1.15
CA ALA A 54 -22.77 13.29 -0.25
C ALA A 54 -21.40 13.75 0.30
N PRO A 55 -21.25 15.04 0.64
CA PRO A 55 -20.02 15.55 1.25
C PRO A 55 -19.69 14.78 2.54
N PRO A 56 -18.44 14.33 2.74
CA PRO A 56 -18.05 13.65 3.97
C PRO A 56 -18.07 14.62 5.15
N ALA A 57 -18.53 14.14 6.31
CA ALA A 57 -18.62 14.94 7.54
C ALA A 57 -17.26 15.41 8.08
N ALA A 58 -16.20 14.65 7.80
CA ALA A 58 -14.82 15.01 8.14
C ALA A 58 -13.85 14.43 7.09
N LEU A 59 -12.73 15.13 6.88
CA LEU A 59 -11.62 14.64 6.09
C LEU A 59 -10.46 14.30 7.01
N GLU A 60 -9.85 13.13 6.79
CA GLU A 60 -8.71 12.68 7.56
C GLU A 60 -7.41 13.38 7.13
N ASP A 61 -6.46 13.53 8.06
CA ASP A 61 -5.13 14.10 7.79
C ASP A 61 -4.41 13.25 6.73
N PRO A 62 -3.84 13.84 5.66
CA PRO A 62 -3.10 13.11 4.64
C PRO A 62 -1.74 12.55 5.10
N ARG A 63 -1.20 12.93 6.27
CA ARG A 63 0.14 12.51 6.74
C ARG A 63 0.23 11.03 7.12
N PRO A 64 -0.64 10.47 7.99
CA PRO A 64 -0.57 9.04 8.33
C PRO A 64 -0.72 8.11 7.12
N PRO A 65 -1.65 8.36 6.17
CA PRO A 65 -1.74 7.55 4.95
C PRO A 65 -0.48 7.59 4.09
N ARG A 66 0.25 8.73 4.02
CA ARG A 66 1.53 8.80 3.29
C ARG A 66 2.60 7.93 3.94
N PHE A 67 2.66 7.92 5.27
CA PHE A 67 3.56 7.03 6.00
C PHE A 67 3.23 5.55 5.72
N ALA A 68 1.95 5.19 5.73
CA ALA A 68 1.52 3.84 5.37
C ALA A 68 1.95 3.44 3.95
N GLN A 69 1.88 4.35 2.97
CA GLN A 69 2.39 4.07 1.61
C GLN A 69 3.92 3.91 1.59
N ALA A 70 4.66 4.68 2.39
CA ALA A 70 6.12 4.54 2.48
C ALA A 70 6.52 3.17 3.09
N VAL A 71 5.80 2.71 4.10
CA VAL A 71 5.98 1.36 4.67
C VAL A 71 5.66 0.28 3.63
N GLY A 72 4.55 0.43 2.91
CA GLY A 72 4.21 -0.47 1.79
C GLY A 72 5.30 -0.50 0.71
N LEU A 73 5.86 0.66 0.35
CA LEU A 73 6.97 0.77 -0.59
C LEU A 73 8.17 -0.03 -0.09
N ALA A 74 8.56 0.11 1.18
CA ALA A 74 9.69 -0.61 1.77
C ALA A 74 9.52 -2.13 1.61
N PHE A 75 8.35 -2.69 1.94
CA PHE A 75 8.08 -4.11 1.75
C PHE A 75 8.18 -4.54 0.28
N THR A 76 7.62 -3.76 -0.64
CA THR A 76 7.69 -4.09 -2.08
C THR A 76 9.11 -3.99 -2.63
N VAL A 77 9.93 -3.05 -2.16
CA VAL A 77 11.35 -2.94 -2.55
C VAL A 77 12.13 -4.14 -2.03
N VAL A 78 11.94 -4.52 -0.77
CA VAL A 78 12.56 -5.73 -0.20
C VAL A 78 12.16 -6.97 -1.00
N ALA A 79 10.89 -7.07 -1.41
CA ALA A 79 10.43 -8.19 -2.24
C ALA A 79 11.11 -8.21 -3.62
N LEU A 80 11.24 -7.06 -4.29
CA LEU A 80 11.93 -6.95 -5.59
C LEU A 80 13.43 -7.30 -5.47
N LEU A 81 14.09 -6.85 -4.41
CA LEU A 81 15.48 -7.21 -4.12
C LEU A 81 15.62 -8.71 -3.83
N GLY A 82 14.68 -9.30 -3.09
CA GLY A 82 14.61 -10.74 -2.85
C GLY A 82 14.47 -11.54 -4.14
N PHE A 83 13.60 -11.12 -5.05
CA PHE A 83 13.49 -11.74 -6.38
C PHE A 83 14.78 -11.60 -7.20
N ALA A 84 15.41 -10.41 -7.20
CA ALA A 84 16.66 -10.16 -7.93
C ALA A 84 17.83 -11.00 -7.40
N ALA A 85 17.88 -11.24 -6.08
CA ALA A 85 18.89 -12.06 -5.43
C ALA A 85 18.59 -13.57 -5.48
N GLY A 86 17.46 -13.99 -6.08
CA GLY A 86 17.00 -15.39 -6.08
C GLY A 86 16.48 -15.88 -4.71
N ALA A 87 16.35 -15.00 -3.72
CA ALA A 87 15.86 -15.30 -2.38
C ALA A 87 14.32 -15.29 -2.33
N LEU A 88 13.70 -16.29 -2.96
CA LEU A 88 12.24 -16.39 -3.12
C LEU A 88 11.48 -16.29 -1.79
N VAL A 89 11.97 -16.97 -0.74
CA VAL A 89 11.33 -16.98 0.57
C VAL A 89 11.28 -15.58 1.18
N VAL A 90 12.36 -14.79 1.06
CA VAL A 90 12.40 -13.41 1.55
C VAL A 90 11.37 -12.56 0.83
N ALA A 91 11.27 -12.71 -0.50
CA ALA A 91 10.28 -11.99 -1.29
C ALA A 91 8.84 -12.36 -0.90
N GLN A 92 8.55 -13.65 -0.74
CA GLN A 92 7.22 -14.13 -0.34
C GLN A 92 6.82 -13.66 1.06
N VAL A 93 7.74 -13.69 2.02
CA VAL A 93 7.50 -13.21 3.38
C VAL A 93 7.20 -11.71 3.38
N ALA A 94 7.99 -10.91 2.64
CA ALA A 94 7.75 -9.47 2.51
C ALA A 94 6.38 -9.15 1.87
N ILE A 95 6.01 -9.87 0.81
CA ILE A 95 4.68 -9.75 0.18
C ILE A 95 3.59 -10.18 1.17
N GLY A 96 3.80 -11.26 1.92
CA GLY A 96 2.86 -11.77 2.93
C GLY A 96 2.53 -10.75 4.00
N PHE A 97 3.53 -10.04 4.54
CA PHE A 97 3.28 -8.94 5.48
C PHE A 97 2.47 -7.80 4.86
N ALA A 98 2.78 -7.42 3.62
CA ALA A 98 2.04 -6.39 2.90
C ALA A 98 0.58 -6.82 2.61
N VAL A 99 0.35 -8.10 2.30
CA VAL A 99 -1.00 -8.69 2.15
C VAL A 99 -1.76 -8.66 3.46
N ALA A 100 -1.15 -9.06 4.57
CA ALA A 100 -1.77 -9.05 5.89
C ALA A 100 -2.21 -7.63 6.29
N ALA A 101 -1.34 -6.64 6.10
CA ALA A 101 -1.68 -5.23 6.35
C ALA A 101 -2.80 -4.73 5.42
N ALA A 102 -2.77 -5.10 4.14
CA ALA A 102 -3.81 -4.73 3.18
C ALA A 102 -5.16 -5.40 3.48
N LEU A 103 -5.15 -6.64 3.98
CA LEU A 103 -6.34 -7.37 4.39
C LEU A 103 -7.00 -6.71 5.60
N LEU A 104 -6.21 -6.36 6.62
CA LEU A 104 -6.71 -5.65 7.81
C LEU A 104 -7.41 -4.35 7.43
N ASN A 105 -6.80 -3.59 6.52
CA ASN A 105 -7.37 -2.35 6.01
C ASN A 105 -8.63 -2.57 5.16
N ALA A 106 -8.67 -3.64 4.36
CA ALA A 106 -9.80 -3.92 3.47
C ALA A 106 -11.02 -4.50 4.20
N VAL A 107 -10.80 -5.37 5.19
CA VAL A 107 -11.87 -6.10 5.90
C VAL A 107 -12.35 -5.34 7.12
N PHE A 108 -11.43 -4.82 7.93
CA PHE A 108 -11.76 -4.16 9.21
C PHE A 108 -11.70 -2.64 9.13
N GLY A 109 -11.29 -2.07 7.99
CA GLY A 109 -11.01 -0.63 7.90
C GLY A 109 -9.81 -0.19 8.74
N PHE A 110 -8.97 -1.13 9.18
CA PHE A 110 -7.88 -0.87 10.11
C PHE A 110 -6.57 -0.59 9.37
N CYS A 111 -6.14 0.68 9.37
CA CYS A 111 -4.85 1.09 8.81
C CYS A 111 -3.73 0.94 9.85
N LEU A 112 -3.08 -0.22 9.89
CA LEU A 112 -1.96 -0.50 10.80
C LEU A 112 -0.85 0.56 10.72
N GLY A 113 -0.51 1.04 9.52
CA GLY A 113 0.50 2.09 9.33
C GLY A 113 0.09 3.43 9.93
N CYS A 114 -1.21 3.75 9.93
CA CYS A 114 -1.73 4.99 10.51
C CYS A 114 -1.66 4.95 12.04
N GLU A 115 -2.03 3.84 12.66
CA GLU A 115 -1.90 3.63 14.10
C GLU A 115 -0.44 3.64 14.56
N LEU A 116 0.46 2.98 13.82
CA LEU A 116 1.91 3.02 14.09
C LEU A 116 2.46 4.45 14.04
N TYR A 117 2.01 5.27 13.08
CA TYR A 117 2.40 6.67 13.00
C TYR A 117 1.93 7.46 14.23
N LEU A 118 0.67 7.31 14.63
CA LEU A 118 0.11 7.98 15.81
C LEU A 118 0.79 7.52 17.11
N LEU A 119 1.03 6.22 17.27
CA LEU A 119 1.77 5.65 18.38
C LEU A 119 3.20 6.19 18.44
N GLY A 120 3.90 6.25 17.31
CA GLY A 120 5.23 6.85 17.21
C GLY A 120 5.25 8.31 17.65
N MET A 121 4.25 9.10 17.23
CA MET A 121 4.11 10.49 17.68
C MET A 121 3.79 10.61 19.18
N ARG A 122 3.04 9.67 19.76
CA ARG A 122 2.74 9.66 21.20
C ARG A 122 3.97 9.30 22.04
N LEU A 123 4.81 8.38 21.57
CA LEU A 123 6.04 7.96 22.26
C LEU A 123 7.19 8.97 22.10
N ALA A 124 7.20 9.75 21.02
CA ALA A 124 8.20 10.79 20.78
C ALA A 124 7.92 12.12 21.50
N ARG A 125 6.84 12.18 22.29
CA ARG A 125 6.43 13.35 23.07
C ARG A 125 6.81 13.16 24.53
#